data_AF-A0A536TJB9-F1
#
_entry.id   AF-A0A536TJB9-F1
#
_cell.length_a   1.000
_cell.length_b   1.000
_cell.length_c   1.000
_cell.angle_alpha   90.00
_cell.angle_beta   90.00
_cell.angle_gamma   90.00
#
_symmetry.space_group_name_H-M   'P 1'
#
loop_
_entity.id
_entity.type
_entity.pdbx_description
1 polymer ?
#
loop_
_entity_poly.entity_id
_entity_poly.type
_entity_poly.pdbx_seq_one_letter_code
_entity_poly.pdbx_strand_id
1 'polypeptide(L)'
;MPLNVPRNMTSGLSAASLIAAILLGACAAPPPPPERPPAPSSELAFDAGVDYAIDDLLVQARRLPAFNPAPGLLKKEEVPRGVIAVDPAIDGNTGQQTIASKTLDSRLLQRASEKFAQFDVVPVSSSTVGKAQFVLAGTLTPIDASKGAAGTFRISLSLTDIKTGFVVAQSAARVRSEGVDTTPTAFYRDSPSLTKDRVVEGQIKTAQTPAGGAADEFYMSRLPINALISEASKLYEAGNYAEALRYYETAAGRPEGQQLRVLNGLYLANSQLGRTDEAEKAFAKIVALGLATNSLSVKFLFRPGSLDFLADPKVSGPYNMWLRLVARELAASKTCLNIVGHTSRTGAEQYNDKLSMQRAVTIQRKIEALGPETAGRLVPAGMGYRENLVGSGTDDLRDALDRRVEFKVRNC
;
A
#
# COMPACT_ATOMS: atom_id res chain seq x y z
N MET A 1 -47.29 -79.26 43.27
CA MET A 1 -48.52 -79.62 42.54
C MET A 1 -48.82 -78.53 41.52
N PRO A 2 -49.36 -78.88 40.34
CA PRO A 2 -48.62 -78.68 39.09
C PRO A 2 -49.41 -77.89 38.00
N LEU A 3 -48.77 -77.76 36.82
CA LEU A 3 -49.33 -77.48 35.47
C LEU A 3 -49.65 -75.99 35.18
N ASN A 4 -49.37 -75.40 34.02
CA ASN A 4 -49.01 -75.91 32.69
C ASN A 4 -48.47 -74.76 31.79
N VAL A 5 -47.75 -75.13 30.73
CA VAL A 5 -47.25 -74.29 29.60
C VAL A 5 -47.80 -74.95 28.30
N PRO A 6 -47.79 -74.38 27.05
CA PRO A 6 -47.91 -73.01 26.48
C PRO A 6 -49.00 -72.89 25.37
N ARG A 7 -49.14 -71.71 24.72
CA ARG A 7 -49.27 -71.63 23.23
C ARG A 7 -48.93 -70.24 22.65
N ASN A 8 -48.13 -70.25 21.59
CA ASN A 8 -47.73 -69.13 20.72
C ASN A 8 -48.88 -68.64 19.82
N MET A 9 -48.87 -67.35 19.43
CA MET A 9 -49.19 -66.79 18.09
C MET A 9 -49.00 -65.25 18.09
N THR A 10 -47.89 -64.74 17.54
CA THR A 10 -47.75 -64.01 16.24
C THR A 10 -48.19 -62.53 16.22
N SER A 11 -47.17 -61.64 16.15
CA SER A 11 -46.97 -60.48 15.25
C SER A 11 -48.09 -59.47 14.96
N GLY A 12 -47.76 -58.18 15.12
CA GLY A 12 -48.43 -57.08 14.42
C GLY A 12 -48.21 -55.69 15.03
N LEU A 13 -46.96 -55.21 15.08
CA LEU A 13 -46.69 -53.80 15.42
C LEU A 13 -47.40 -52.89 14.41
N SER A 14 -48.33 -52.07 14.90
CA SER A 14 -49.01 -51.04 14.09
C SER A 14 -48.03 -49.92 13.74
N ALA A 15 -47.64 -49.90 12.48
CA ALA A 15 -46.74 -48.97 11.81
C ALA A 15 -47.34 -47.58 11.54
N ALA A 16 -48.09 -47.00 12.48
CA ALA A 16 -48.79 -45.73 12.26
C ALA A 16 -48.21 -44.51 13.01
N SER A 17 -47.36 -44.72 14.03
CA SER A 17 -46.81 -43.60 14.83
C SER A 17 -45.36 -43.23 14.52
N LEU A 18 -44.73 -43.87 13.52
CA LEU A 18 -43.32 -43.60 13.15
C LEU A 18 -43.16 -42.81 11.83
N ILE A 19 -44.26 -42.37 11.20
CA ILE A 19 -44.22 -41.63 9.92
C ILE A 19 -44.28 -40.11 10.13
N ALA A 20 -44.80 -39.64 11.28
CA ALA A 20 -44.90 -38.20 11.57
C ALA A 20 -43.58 -37.55 12.07
N ALA A 21 -42.56 -38.35 12.41
CA ALA A 21 -41.27 -37.83 12.90
C ALA A 21 -40.18 -37.72 11.81
N ILE A 22 -40.45 -38.17 10.58
CA ILE A 22 -39.43 -38.21 9.50
C ILE A 22 -39.53 -36.99 8.56
N LEU A 23 -40.57 -36.16 8.65
CA LEU A 23 -40.80 -35.04 7.72
C LEU A 23 -40.22 -33.67 8.16
N LEU A 24 -39.51 -33.57 9.29
CA LEU A 24 -38.89 -32.31 9.76
C LEU A 24 -37.34 -32.31 9.66
N GLY A 25 -36.74 -33.36 9.11
CA GLY A 25 -35.30 -33.50 8.94
C GLY A 25 -34.79 -33.13 7.54
N ALA A 26 -35.46 -32.21 6.83
CA ALA A 26 -34.87 -31.65 5.62
C ALA A 26 -33.68 -30.79 6.01
N CYS A 27 -32.49 -31.40 6.04
CA CYS A 27 -31.22 -30.69 6.04
C CYS A 27 -31.22 -29.75 4.82
N ALA A 28 -31.63 -28.50 5.01
CA ALA A 28 -31.42 -27.46 4.04
C ALA A 28 -29.91 -27.33 3.90
N ALA A 29 -29.35 -27.90 2.83
CA ALA A 29 -27.98 -27.63 2.45
C ALA A 29 -27.83 -26.10 2.38
N PRO A 30 -26.78 -25.51 2.98
CA PRO A 30 -26.58 -24.08 2.89
C PRO A 30 -26.63 -23.68 1.40
N PRO A 31 -27.35 -22.60 1.04
CA PRO A 31 -27.45 -22.18 -0.35
C PRO A 31 -26.04 -22.06 -0.94
N PRO A 32 -25.82 -22.49 -2.20
CA PRO A 32 -24.52 -22.41 -2.83
C PRO A 32 -24.00 -20.96 -2.76
N PRO A 33 -22.70 -20.76 -2.53
CA PRO A 33 -22.14 -19.42 -2.47
C PRO A 33 -22.48 -18.67 -3.76
N PRO A 34 -22.80 -17.37 -3.66
CA PRO A 34 -23.22 -16.60 -4.83
C PRO A 34 -22.13 -16.65 -5.91
N GLU A 35 -22.55 -16.92 -7.14
CA GLU A 35 -21.64 -17.06 -8.28
C GLU A 35 -20.95 -15.73 -8.57
N ARG A 36 -19.63 -15.74 -8.58
CA ARG A 36 -18.81 -14.56 -8.88
C ARG A 36 -18.93 -14.20 -10.36
N PRO A 37 -18.83 -12.90 -10.71
CA PRO A 37 -18.78 -12.52 -12.11
C PRO A 37 -17.56 -13.19 -12.79
N PRO A 38 -17.72 -13.73 -14.01
CA PRO A 38 -16.63 -14.40 -14.70
C PRO A 38 -15.44 -13.45 -14.87
N ALA A 39 -14.22 -13.97 -14.70
CA ALA A 39 -13.02 -13.18 -14.89
C ALA A 39 -12.96 -12.66 -16.35
N PRO A 40 -12.66 -11.37 -16.57
CA PRO A 40 -12.54 -10.81 -17.91
C PRO A 40 -11.52 -11.58 -18.73
N SER A 41 -11.87 -11.92 -19.97
CA SER A 41 -10.98 -12.64 -20.90
C SER A 41 -9.91 -11.76 -21.54
N SER A 42 -9.98 -10.43 -21.35
CA SER A 42 -9.05 -9.44 -21.91
C SER A 42 -8.90 -8.25 -20.96
N GLU A 43 -7.92 -7.37 -21.23
CA GLU A 43 -7.74 -6.13 -20.46
C GLU A 43 -8.94 -5.19 -20.62
N LEU A 44 -9.46 -4.71 -19.49
CA LEU A 44 -10.56 -3.76 -19.44
C LEU A 44 -10.08 -2.32 -19.64
N ALA A 45 -11.02 -1.42 -19.98
CA ALA A 45 -10.81 0.00 -19.75
C ALA A 45 -10.70 0.26 -18.24
N PHE A 46 -10.01 1.33 -17.84
CA PHE A 46 -9.76 1.64 -16.42
C PHE A 46 -11.06 1.61 -15.58
N ASP A 47 -12.07 2.37 -15.99
CA ASP A 47 -13.35 2.47 -15.29
C ASP A 47 -14.09 1.12 -15.21
N ALA A 48 -14.13 0.37 -16.32
CA ALA A 48 -14.75 -0.95 -16.35
C ALA A 48 -14.03 -1.95 -15.43
N GLY A 49 -12.71 -1.81 -15.28
CA GLY A 49 -11.92 -2.59 -14.34
C GLY A 49 -12.26 -2.28 -12.88
N VAL A 50 -12.49 -1.01 -12.55
CA VAL A 50 -12.95 -0.60 -11.21
C VAL A 50 -14.35 -1.14 -10.94
N ASP A 51 -15.27 -1.00 -11.89
CA ASP A 51 -16.64 -1.48 -11.76
C ASP A 51 -16.69 -2.99 -11.54
N TYR A 52 -15.94 -3.76 -12.33
CA TYR A 52 -15.80 -5.21 -12.15
C TYR A 52 -15.27 -5.55 -10.77
N ALA A 53 -14.19 -4.90 -10.33
CA ALA A 53 -13.54 -5.23 -9.07
C ALA A 53 -14.45 -4.97 -7.86
N ILE A 54 -15.20 -3.86 -7.85
CA ILE A 54 -16.17 -3.58 -6.78
C ILE A 54 -17.37 -4.53 -6.82
N ASP A 55 -17.91 -4.83 -8.00
CA ASP A 55 -19.06 -5.73 -8.12
C ASP A 55 -18.69 -7.15 -7.64
N ASP A 56 -17.49 -7.63 -7.97
CA ASP A 56 -16.97 -8.91 -7.48
C ASP A 56 -16.72 -8.90 -5.95
N LEU A 57 -16.23 -7.79 -5.38
CA LEU A 57 -16.13 -7.64 -3.92
C LEU A 57 -17.51 -7.73 -3.25
N LEU A 58 -18.52 -7.06 -3.80
CA LEU A 58 -19.89 -7.11 -3.26
C LEU A 58 -20.47 -8.53 -3.27
N VAL A 59 -20.30 -9.26 -4.39
CA VAL A 59 -20.78 -10.64 -4.50
C VAL A 59 -20.17 -11.52 -3.42
N GLN A 60 -18.86 -11.42 -3.20
CA GLN A 60 -18.18 -12.15 -2.13
C GLN A 60 -18.65 -11.72 -0.74
N ALA A 61 -18.82 -10.42 -0.50
CA ALA A 61 -19.16 -9.88 0.80
C ALA A 61 -20.58 -10.27 1.27
N ARG A 62 -21.54 -10.50 0.35
CA ARG A 62 -22.92 -10.95 0.64
C ARG A 62 -23.02 -12.27 1.42
N ARG A 63 -21.94 -13.04 1.52
CA ARG A 63 -21.86 -14.20 2.44
C ARG A 63 -21.96 -13.79 3.91
N LEU A 64 -21.68 -12.53 4.23
CA LEU A 64 -21.77 -11.99 5.57
C LEU A 64 -23.13 -11.32 5.79
N PRO A 65 -23.80 -11.54 6.93
CA PRO A 65 -25.10 -10.93 7.24
C PRO A 65 -25.10 -9.40 7.12
N ALA A 66 -23.99 -8.75 7.48
CA ALA A 66 -23.83 -7.29 7.40
C ALA A 66 -23.94 -6.73 5.97
N PHE A 67 -23.82 -7.56 4.93
CA PHE A 67 -23.91 -7.15 3.53
C PHE A 67 -25.22 -7.55 2.86
N ASN A 68 -26.13 -8.18 3.60
CA ASN A 68 -27.44 -8.56 3.10
C ASN A 68 -28.46 -7.45 3.41
N PRO A 69 -29.40 -7.18 2.49
CA PRO A 69 -30.46 -6.21 2.75
C PRO A 69 -31.28 -6.67 3.97
N ALA A 70 -31.62 -5.72 4.86
CA ALA A 70 -32.45 -6.01 6.02
C ALA A 70 -33.80 -6.60 5.57
N PRO A 71 -34.31 -7.67 6.21
CA PRO A 71 -35.64 -8.20 5.91
C PRO A 71 -36.69 -7.09 6.11
N GLY A 72 -37.50 -6.83 5.07
CA GLY A 72 -38.40 -5.68 4.96
C GLY A 72 -39.61 -5.64 5.90
N LEU A 73 -39.47 -6.11 7.15
CA LEU A 73 -40.54 -6.18 8.15
C LEU A 73 -40.37 -5.22 9.33
N LEU A 74 -39.25 -4.51 9.44
CA LEU A 74 -39.05 -3.48 10.44
C LEU A 74 -39.21 -2.11 9.79
N LYS A 75 -40.02 -1.24 10.43
CA LYS A 75 -40.21 0.17 10.05
C LYS A 75 -38.85 0.82 9.77
N LYS A 76 -38.82 1.81 8.87
CA LYS A 76 -37.71 2.76 8.64
C LYS A 76 -37.32 3.49 9.94
N GLU A 77 -36.79 2.79 10.93
CA GLU A 77 -35.82 3.37 11.82
C GLU A 77 -34.52 3.44 11.01
N GLU A 78 -33.90 4.62 10.98
CA GLU A 78 -32.57 4.79 10.39
C GLU A 78 -31.59 3.93 11.18
N VAL A 79 -31.48 2.65 10.81
CA VAL A 79 -30.45 1.77 11.33
C VAL A 79 -29.12 2.44 11.02
N PRO A 80 -28.27 2.73 12.03
CA PRO A 80 -26.98 3.37 11.80
C PRO A 80 -26.19 2.57 10.75
N ARG A 81 -25.83 3.22 9.65
CA ARG A 81 -25.04 2.58 8.60
C ARG A 81 -23.67 2.20 9.15
N GLY A 82 -23.19 1.01 8.79
CA GLY A 82 -21.80 0.66 9.08
C GLY A 82 -20.85 1.53 8.29
N VAL A 83 -19.58 1.63 8.67
CA VAL A 83 -18.60 2.44 7.94
C VAL A 83 -17.60 1.54 7.22
N ILE A 84 -17.39 1.80 5.92
CA ILE A 84 -16.27 1.26 5.15
C ILE A 84 -15.29 2.41 4.90
N ALA A 85 -14.10 2.33 5.48
CA ALA A 85 -13.04 3.29 5.23
C ALA A 85 -12.21 2.88 4.01
N VAL A 86 -12.07 3.77 3.03
CA VAL A 86 -11.19 3.58 1.87
C VAL A 86 -9.82 4.16 2.19
N ASP A 87 -8.82 3.29 2.33
CA ASP A 87 -7.41 3.70 2.48
C ASP A 87 -6.85 4.12 1.11
N PRO A 88 -6.02 5.18 1.00
CA PRO A 88 -5.58 5.68 -0.29
C PRO A 88 -4.81 4.62 -1.08
N ALA A 89 -5.21 4.42 -2.33
CA ALA A 89 -4.59 3.48 -3.23
C ALA A 89 -3.18 3.94 -3.60
N ILE A 90 -2.29 2.98 -3.70
CA ILE A 90 -0.87 3.19 -4.01
C ILE A 90 -0.43 2.38 -5.23
N ASP A 91 0.64 2.83 -5.85
CA ASP A 91 1.36 2.04 -6.84
C ASP A 91 2.01 0.82 -6.17
N GLY A 92 1.70 -0.38 -6.67
CA GLY A 92 2.15 -1.63 -6.03
C GLY A 92 3.66 -1.91 -6.14
N ASN A 93 4.37 -1.23 -7.05
CA ASN A 93 5.80 -1.41 -7.23
C ASN A 93 6.59 -0.45 -6.33
N THR A 94 6.16 0.80 -6.27
CA THR A 94 6.88 1.91 -5.62
C THR A 94 6.32 2.30 -4.25
N GLY A 95 5.06 1.96 -3.95
CA GLY A 95 4.37 2.39 -2.74
C GLY A 95 3.96 3.88 -2.75
N GLN A 96 4.04 4.55 -3.89
CA GLN A 96 3.70 5.96 -4.04
C GLN A 96 2.23 6.14 -4.40
N GLN A 97 1.62 7.24 -3.95
CA GLN A 97 0.38 7.71 -4.56
C GLN A 97 0.73 8.47 -5.85
N THR A 98 -0.04 8.20 -6.90
CA THR A 98 0.09 8.84 -8.22
C THR A 98 -1.21 9.53 -8.59
N ILE A 99 -1.22 10.30 -9.69
CA ILE A 99 -2.46 10.85 -10.24
C ILE A 99 -3.46 9.73 -10.55
N ALA A 100 -3.01 8.64 -11.17
CA ALA A 100 -3.86 7.48 -11.46
C ALA A 100 -4.41 6.79 -10.21
N SER A 101 -3.62 6.66 -9.14
CA SER A 101 -4.12 6.03 -7.92
C SER A 101 -5.11 6.93 -7.16
N LYS A 102 -5.01 8.26 -7.28
CA LYS A 102 -6.06 9.19 -6.82
C LYS A 102 -7.35 9.10 -7.65
N THR A 103 -7.22 8.91 -8.97
CA THR A 103 -8.37 8.65 -9.84
C THR A 103 -9.04 7.34 -9.43
N LEU A 104 -8.24 6.30 -9.13
CA LEU A 104 -8.74 5.04 -8.57
C LEU A 104 -9.52 5.29 -7.27
N ASP A 105 -8.96 6.02 -6.30
CA ASP A 105 -9.63 6.35 -5.03
C ASP A 105 -11.01 7.00 -5.25
N SER A 106 -11.08 7.98 -6.14
CA SER A 106 -12.31 8.71 -6.43
C SER A 106 -13.38 7.79 -7.04
N ARG A 107 -12.98 6.91 -7.96
CA ARG A 107 -13.89 5.92 -8.59
C ARG A 107 -14.30 4.81 -7.64
N LEU A 108 -13.39 4.35 -6.78
CA LEU A 108 -13.70 3.38 -5.72
C LEU A 108 -14.75 3.95 -4.78
N LEU A 109 -14.57 5.17 -4.29
CA LEU A 109 -15.52 5.83 -3.39
C LEU A 109 -16.91 5.94 -4.03
N GLN A 110 -16.98 6.39 -5.29
CA GLN A 110 -18.25 6.50 -6.01
C GLN A 110 -18.93 5.14 -6.15
N ARG A 111 -18.26 4.17 -6.79
CA ARG A 111 -18.85 2.86 -7.10
C ARG A 111 -19.19 2.07 -5.85
N ALA A 112 -18.33 2.10 -4.84
CA ALA A 112 -18.57 1.43 -3.57
C ALA A 112 -19.76 2.06 -2.83
N SER A 113 -19.91 3.39 -2.81
CA SER A 113 -21.08 4.05 -2.22
C SER A 113 -22.40 3.63 -2.88
N GLU A 114 -22.39 3.43 -4.20
CA GLU A 114 -23.56 2.94 -4.96
C GLU A 114 -23.89 1.48 -4.64
N LYS A 115 -22.87 0.64 -4.39
CA LYS A 115 -22.99 -0.81 -4.28
C LYS A 115 -23.16 -1.33 -2.85
N PHE A 116 -22.60 -0.63 -1.88
CA PHE A 116 -22.66 -0.96 -0.46
C PHE A 116 -23.65 -0.04 0.26
N ALA A 117 -24.91 0.02 -0.20
CA ALA A 117 -25.92 0.99 0.27
C ALA A 117 -26.20 0.97 1.79
N GLN A 118 -25.94 -0.17 2.45
CA GLN A 118 -26.05 -0.36 3.89
C GLN A 118 -24.84 0.21 4.69
N PHE A 119 -23.83 0.73 4.00
CA PHE A 119 -22.63 1.31 4.58
C PHE A 119 -22.44 2.77 4.15
N ASP A 120 -21.89 3.58 5.06
CA ASP A 120 -21.20 4.81 4.74
C ASP A 120 -19.81 4.48 4.20
N VAL A 121 -19.62 4.61 2.89
CA VAL A 121 -18.30 4.44 2.26
C VAL A 121 -17.61 5.79 2.19
N VAL A 122 -16.51 5.93 2.93
CA VAL A 122 -15.84 7.22 3.13
C VAL A 122 -14.32 7.08 3.00
N PRO A 123 -13.59 8.15 2.64
CA PRO A 123 -12.15 8.15 2.75
C PRO A 123 -11.72 7.90 4.20
N VAL A 124 -10.60 7.21 4.38
CA VAL A 124 -9.98 7.12 5.70
C VAL A 124 -9.57 8.52 6.20
N SER A 125 -9.88 8.82 7.45
CA SER A 125 -9.50 10.03 8.17
C SER A 125 -9.45 9.73 9.67
N SER A 126 -8.81 10.59 10.44
CA SER A 126 -8.77 10.51 11.90
C SER A 126 -10.17 10.44 12.52
N SER A 127 -11.18 11.04 11.88
CA SER A 127 -12.57 11.05 12.35
C SER A 127 -13.39 9.80 11.97
N THR A 128 -12.97 9.06 10.93
CA THR A 128 -13.71 7.92 10.36
C THR A 128 -13.09 6.57 10.71
N VAL A 129 -11.76 6.48 10.83
CA VAL A 129 -11.04 5.22 10.99
C VAL A 129 -11.43 4.45 12.26
N GLY A 130 -11.71 5.15 13.37
CA GLY A 130 -12.15 4.52 14.62
C GLY A 130 -13.59 4.01 14.61
N LYS A 131 -14.39 4.40 13.60
CA LYS A 131 -15.79 3.97 13.41
C LYS A 131 -15.92 2.90 12.32
N ALA A 132 -14.88 2.74 11.51
CA ALA A 132 -14.86 1.80 10.39
C ALA A 132 -15.00 0.36 10.89
N GLN A 133 -15.93 -0.37 10.28
CA GLN A 133 -16.06 -1.82 10.45
C GLN A 133 -15.17 -2.57 9.47
N PHE A 134 -15.06 -2.02 8.26
CA PHE A 134 -14.23 -2.57 7.20
C PHE A 134 -13.27 -1.51 6.66
N VAL A 135 -12.11 -1.97 6.20
CA VAL A 135 -11.18 -1.16 5.40
C VAL A 135 -11.12 -1.72 3.98
N LEU A 136 -11.23 -0.84 2.99
CA LEU A 136 -10.97 -1.13 1.59
C LEU A 136 -9.55 -0.64 1.27
N ALA A 137 -8.66 -1.57 0.97
CA ALA A 137 -7.28 -1.27 0.54
C ALA A 137 -7.15 -1.57 -0.95
N GLY A 138 -6.44 -0.70 -1.68
CA GLY A 138 -6.28 -0.81 -3.12
C GLY A 138 -4.84 -0.59 -3.59
N THR A 139 -4.45 -1.30 -4.65
CA THR A 139 -3.22 -1.02 -5.39
C THR A 139 -3.48 -0.94 -6.89
N LEU A 140 -2.76 -0.04 -7.57
CA LEU A 140 -2.65 0.01 -9.02
C LEU A 140 -1.21 -0.36 -9.41
N THR A 141 -0.99 -1.57 -9.93
CA THR A 141 0.36 -2.08 -10.19
C THR A 141 0.66 -2.15 -11.68
N PRO A 142 1.67 -1.42 -12.20
CA PRO A 142 2.15 -1.63 -13.56
C PRO A 142 2.66 -3.07 -13.74
N ILE A 143 2.19 -3.78 -14.76
CA ILE A 143 2.66 -5.13 -15.11
C ILE A 143 3.78 -5.03 -16.15
N ASP A 144 3.55 -4.24 -17.21
CA ASP A 144 4.45 -4.10 -18.37
C ASP A 144 4.82 -2.62 -18.59
N ALA A 145 5.42 -1.97 -17.60
CA ALA A 145 5.71 -0.52 -17.64
C ALA A 145 6.60 -0.10 -18.84
N SER A 146 7.46 -0.99 -19.32
CA SER A 146 8.32 -0.76 -20.49
C SER A 146 7.55 -0.61 -21.81
N LYS A 147 6.28 -1.03 -21.87
CA LYS A 147 5.41 -0.84 -23.04
C LYS A 147 4.70 0.52 -23.06
N GLY A 148 4.90 1.37 -22.04
CA GLY A 148 4.31 2.70 -21.97
C GLY A 148 2.78 2.68 -22.16
N ALA A 149 2.29 3.39 -23.18
CA ALA A 149 0.86 3.50 -23.51
C ALA A 149 0.22 2.19 -24.01
N ALA A 150 1.02 1.17 -24.34
CA ALA A 150 0.54 -0.18 -24.67
C ALA A 150 0.71 -1.18 -23.51
N GLY A 151 1.02 -0.66 -22.31
CA GLY A 151 1.15 -1.45 -21.09
C GLY A 151 -0.18 -1.80 -20.44
N THR A 152 -0.08 -2.59 -19.38
CA THR A 152 -1.23 -3.05 -18.58
C THR A 152 -0.95 -2.80 -17.11
N PHE A 153 -2.02 -2.48 -16.37
CA PHE A 153 -2.01 -2.38 -14.92
C PHE A 153 -2.88 -3.46 -14.30
N ARG A 154 -2.54 -3.88 -13.09
CA ARG A 154 -3.38 -4.69 -12.22
C ARG A 154 -3.97 -3.80 -11.15
N ILE A 155 -5.29 -3.71 -11.10
CA ILE A 155 -6.02 -3.25 -9.92
C ILE A 155 -6.14 -4.43 -8.97
N SER A 156 -5.82 -4.25 -7.70
CA SER A 156 -6.06 -5.26 -6.64
C SER A 156 -6.73 -4.58 -5.47
N LEU A 157 -7.88 -5.09 -5.06
CA LEU A 157 -8.69 -4.56 -3.97
C LEU A 157 -8.96 -5.65 -2.95
N SER A 158 -8.89 -5.30 -1.66
CA SER A 158 -9.35 -6.15 -0.57
C SER A 158 -10.33 -5.39 0.31
N LEU A 159 -11.39 -6.07 0.74
CA LEU A 159 -12.24 -5.63 1.84
C LEU A 159 -11.89 -6.44 3.08
N THR A 160 -11.43 -5.79 4.13
CA THR A 160 -10.94 -6.43 5.36
C THR A 160 -11.83 -6.03 6.53
N ASP A 161 -12.27 -7.02 7.31
CA ASP A 161 -12.94 -6.78 8.59
C ASP A 161 -11.89 -6.33 9.62
N ILE A 162 -12.04 -5.10 10.14
CA ILE A 162 -11.03 -4.49 11.02
C ILE A 162 -10.93 -5.22 12.36
N LYS A 163 -12.04 -5.75 12.86
CA LYS A 163 -12.11 -6.39 14.19
C LYS A 163 -11.42 -7.74 14.18
N THR A 164 -11.62 -8.52 13.12
CA THR A 164 -11.08 -9.88 13.02
C THR A 164 -9.74 -9.92 12.29
N GLY A 165 -9.42 -8.90 11.50
CA GLY A 165 -8.22 -8.84 10.67
C GLY A 165 -8.28 -9.75 9.43
N PHE A 166 -9.43 -10.37 9.13
CA PHE A 166 -9.56 -11.24 7.95
C PHE A 166 -10.06 -10.46 6.73
N VAL A 167 -9.50 -10.80 5.57
CA VAL A 167 -10.00 -10.33 4.28
C VAL A 167 -11.31 -11.04 3.98
N VAL A 168 -12.41 -10.28 3.91
CA VAL A 168 -13.75 -10.82 3.69
C VAL A 168 -14.10 -10.89 2.21
N ALA A 169 -13.42 -10.15 1.35
CA ALA A 169 -13.53 -10.22 -0.10
C ALA A 169 -12.24 -9.70 -0.76
N GLN A 170 -11.84 -10.28 -1.89
CA GLN A 170 -10.69 -9.82 -2.68
C GLN A 170 -10.99 -9.90 -4.17
N SER A 171 -10.64 -8.85 -4.91
CA SER A 171 -10.81 -8.80 -6.36
C SER A 171 -9.60 -8.20 -7.07
N ALA A 172 -9.37 -8.62 -8.30
CA ALA A 172 -8.35 -8.06 -9.16
C ALA A 172 -8.85 -7.95 -10.61
N ALA A 173 -8.43 -6.90 -11.30
CA ALA A 173 -8.71 -6.67 -12.71
C ALA A 173 -7.45 -6.22 -13.44
N ARG A 174 -7.31 -6.63 -14.70
CA ARG A 174 -6.31 -6.08 -15.62
C ARG A 174 -6.93 -4.96 -16.43
N VAL A 175 -6.27 -3.81 -16.46
CA VAL A 175 -6.71 -2.63 -17.20
C VAL A 175 -5.62 -2.12 -18.13
N ARG A 176 -6.01 -1.58 -19.28
CA ARG A 176 -5.08 -0.95 -20.23
C ARG A 176 -4.46 0.32 -19.62
N SER A 177 -3.25 0.66 -20.03
CA SER A 177 -2.55 1.89 -19.56
C SER A 177 -3.04 3.19 -20.21
N GLU A 178 -3.99 3.10 -21.14
CA GLU A 178 -4.58 4.27 -21.81
C GLU A 178 -5.18 5.24 -20.79
N GLY A 179 -4.71 6.49 -20.79
CA GLY A 179 -5.16 7.54 -19.86
C GLY A 179 -4.65 7.40 -18.43
N VAL A 180 -3.76 6.45 -18.13
CA VAL A 180 -3.22 6.23 -16.78
C VAL A 180 -1.99 7.11 -16.55
N ASP A 181 -2.15 8.16 -15.74
CA ASP A 181 -1.05 9.05 -15.35
C ASP A 181 -0.35 8.57 -14.07
N THR A 182 0.86 8.02 -14.22
CA THR A 182 1.67 7.52 -13.10
C THR A 182 2.53 8.58 -12.43
N THR A 183 2.34 9.87 -12.73
CA THR A 183 3.07 10.96 -12.08
C THR A 183 2.83 10.91 -10.56
N PRO A 184 3.88 10.86 -9.72
CA PRO A 184 3.74 10.89 -8.27
C PRO A 184 3.08 12.19 -7.79
N THR A 185 2.28 12.12 -6.72
CA THR A 185 1.73 13.34 -6.10
C THR A 185 2.84 14.21 -5.53
N ALA A 186 2.57 15.49 -5.23
CA ALA A 186 3.60 16.42 -4.77
C ALA A 186 4.31 15.94 -3.50
N PHE A 187 3.58 15.35 -2.54
CA PHE A 187 4.18 14.74 -1.36
C PHE A 187 5.24 13.68 -1.71
N TYR A 188 4.91 12.73 -2.61
CA TYR A 188 5.82 11.65 -2.99
C TYR A 188 6.95 12.12 -3.91
N ARG A 189 6.68 13.09 -4.80
CA ARG A 189 7.68 13.71 -5.66
C ARG A 189 8.75 14.42 -4.83
N ASP A 190 8.32 15.24 -3.87
CA ASP A 190 9.22 16.11 -3.10
C ASP A 190 9.95 15.33 -1.98
N SER A 191 9.40 14.19 -1.53
CA SER A 191 9.96 13.38 -0.44
C SER A 191 11.42 12.99 -0.67
N PRO A 192 12.30 13.12 0.36
CA PRO A 192 13.73 12.91 0.22
C PRO A 192 14.14 11.42 0.11
N SER A 193 13.27 10.50 0.52
CA SER A 193 13.51 9.06 0.50
C SER A 193 12.34 8.29 -0.12
N LEU A 194 12.59 7.05 -0.55
CA LEU A 194 11.52 6.13 -0.94
C LEU A 194 10.69 5.76 0.29
N THR A 195 9.37 5.69 0.12
CA THR A 195 8.39 5.48 1.19
C THR A 195 7.92 4.03 1.31
N LYS A 196 8.52 3.09 0.57
CA LYS A 196 8.14 1.67 0.58
C LYS A 196 8.75 0.96 1.79
N ASP A 197 8.26 1.30 2.98
CA ASP A 197 8.59 0.63 4.23
C ASP A 197 7.66 -0.57 4.50
N ARG A 198 7.88 -1.24 5.63
CA ARG A 198 7.12 -2.42 6.06
C ARG A 198 5.60 -2.18 6.14
N VAL A 199 5.17 -0.94 6.42
CA VAL A 199 3.73 -0.60 6.50
C VAL A 199 3.12 -0.60 5.11
N VAL A 200 3.81 0.03 4.16
CA VAL A 200 3.41 0.07 2.75
C VAL A 200 3.43 -1.31 2.12
N GLU A 201 4.44 -2.13 2.41
CA GLU A 201 4.44 -3.54 2.00
C GLU A 201 3.25 -4.32 2.57
N GLY A 202 2.88 -4.06 3.82
CA GLY A 202 1.70 -4.66 4.46
C GLY A 202 0.39 -4.26 3.79
N GLN A 203 0.26 -3.00 3.36
CA GLN A 203 -0.89 -2.51 2.59
C GLN A 203 -0.98 -3.23 1.23
N ILE A 204 0.13 -3.30 0.49
CA ILE A 204 0.21 -3.98 -0.81
C ILE A 204 -0.15 -5.45 -0.67
N LYS A 205 0.41 -6.13 0.33
CA LYS A 205 0.11 -7.53 0.62
C LYS A 205 -1.36 -7.73 0.95
N THR A 206 -1.92 -6.90 1.82
CA THR A 206 -3.33 -6.97 2.23
C THR A 206 -4.27 -6.82 1.03
N ALA A 207 -4.01 -5.86 0.14
CA ALA A 207 -4.79 -5.65 -1.09
C ALA A 207 -4.82 -6.87 -2.03
N GLN A 208 -3.84 -7.78 -1.89
CA GLN A 208 -3.67 -8.98 -2.71
C GLN A 208 -4.03 -10.27 -1.97
N THR A 209 -4.27 -10.22 -0.65
CA THR A 209 -4.58 -11.40 0.16
C THR A 209 -5.96 -11.94 -0.22
N PRO A 210 -6.08 -13.22 -0.64
CA PRO A 210 -7.38 -13.81 -0.99
C PRO A 210 -8.40 -13.78 0.15
N ALA A 211 -9.69 -13.78 -0.20
CA ALA A 211 -10.77 -13.85 0.77
C ALA A 211 -10.64 -15.07 1.70
N GLY A 212 -10.78 -14.85 3.01
CA GLY A 212 -10.52 -15.83 4.07
C GLY A 212 -9.08 -15.79 4.63
N GLY A 213 -8.15 -15.12 3.94
CA GLY A 213 -6.79 -14.90 4.44
C GLY A 213 -6.71 -13.79 5.49
N ALA A 214 -5.67 -13.84 6.34
CA ALA A 214 -5.38 -12.78 7.29
C ALA A 214 -4.72 -11.57 6.59
N ALA A 215 -5.23 -10.37 6.87
CA ALA A 215 -4.58 -9.13 6.48
C ALA A 215 -3.23 -8.97 7.21
N ASP A 216 -2.39 -8.08 6.69
CA ASP A 216 -1.10 -7.82 7.33
C ASP A 216 -1.28 -7.05 8.64
N GLU A 217 -0.98 -7.69 9.77
CA GLU A 217 -1.19 -7.14 11.11
C GLU A 217 -0.42 -5.83 11.35
N PHE A 218 0.78 -5.70 10.79
CA PHE A 218 1.61 -4.51 10.95
C PHE A 218 1.00 -3.29 10.25
N TYR A 219 0.38 -3.50 9.09
CA TYR A 219 -0.43 -2.49 8.41
C TYR A 219 -1.73 -2.20 9.16
N MET A 220 -2.47 -3.23 9.57
CA MET A 220 -3.78 -3.06 10.24
C MET A 220 -3.67 -2.26 11.55
N SER A 221 -2.65 -2.54 12.37
CA SER A 221 -2.37 -1.79 13.61
C SER A 221 -2.03 -0.30 13.37
N ARG A 222 -1.71 0.09 12.13
CA ARG A 222 -1.30 1.45 11.75
C ARG A 222 -2.34 2.25 10.99
N LEU A 223 -3.55 1.72 10.80
CA LEU A 223 -4.65 2.45 10.17
C LEU A 223 -4.89 3.85 10.78
N PRO A 224 -4.85 4.05 12.11
CA PRO A 224 -4.99 5.39 12.68
C PRO A 224 -3.87 6.36 12.28
N ILE A 225 -2.65 5.87 12.07
CA ILE A 225 -1.54 6.72 11.60
C ILE A 225 -1.69 6.99 10.10
N ASN A 226 -2.05 5.98 9.30
CA ASN A 226 -2.29 6.14 7.87
C ASN A 226 -3.39 7.17 7.58
N ALA A 227 -4.41 7.23 8.44
CA ALA A 227 -5.45 8.25 8.42
C ALA A 227 -4.87 9.67 8.58
N LEU A 228 -4.00 9.88 9.58
CA LEU A 228 -3.31 11.16 9.79
C LEU A 228 -2.39 11.52 8.62
N ILE A 229 -1.65 10.54 8.07
CA ILE A 229 -0.80 10.74 6.88
C ILE A 229 -1.64 11.16 5.68
N SER A 230 -2.78 10.51 5.45
CA SER A 230 -3.70 10.83 4.34
C SER A 230 -4.19 12.28 4.41
N GLU A 231 -4.59 12.74 5.60
CA GLU A 231 -5.00 14.13 5.83
C GLU A 231 -3.82 15.10 5.66
N ALA A 232 -2.67 14.80 6.26
CA ALA A 232 -1.47 15.63 6.19
C ALA A 232 -0.96 15.78 4.74
N SER A 233 -0.91 14.70 3.97
CA SER A 233 -0.45 14.71 2.59
C SER A 233 -1.40 15.52 1.70
N LYS A 234 -2.73 15.43 1.90
CA LYS A 234 -3.69 16.29 1.18
C LYS A 234 -3.47 17.77 1.48
N LEU A 235 -3.22 18.11 2.75
CA LEU A 235 -2.94 19.50 3.16
C LEU A 235 -1.61 20.01 2.60
N TYR A 236 -0.55 19.18 2.60
CA TYR A 236 0.73 19.51 2.00
C TYR A 236 0.59 19.80 0.51
N GLU A 237 -0.13 18.94 -0.22
CA GLU A 237 -0.37 19.09 -1.64
C GLU A 237 -1.25 20.31 -1.98
N ALA A 238 -2.10 20.74 -1.04
CA ALA A 238 -2.88 21.97 -1.14
C ALA A 238 -2.09 23.23 -0.73
N GLY A 239 -0.82 23.10 -0.34
CA GLY A 239 0.03 24.21 0.12
C GLY A 239 -0.25 24.66 1.56
N ASN A 240 -1.12 23.96 2.30
CA ASN A 240 -1.39 24.24 3.71
C ASN A 240 -0.36 23.54 4.61
N TYR A 241 0.89 23.98 4.52
CA TYR A 241 2.02 23.33 5.18
C TYR A 241 1.95 23.38 6.71
N ALA A 242 1.40 24.45 7.29
CA ALA A 242 1.29 24.58 8.74
C ALA A 242 0.32 23.55 9.32
N GLU A 243 -0.84 23.34 8.70
CA GLU A 243 -1.80 22.33 9.15
C GLU A 243 -1.30 20.92 8.84
N ALA A 244 -0.67 20.70 7.67
CA ALA A 244 -0.03 19.42 7.34
C ALA A 244 1.00 19.02 8.40
N LEU A 245 1.83 19.97 8.86
CA LEU A 245 2.82 19.76 9.91
C LEU A 245 2.16 19.25 11.20
N ARG A 246 1.05 19.84 11.63
CA ARG A 246 0.35 19.43 12.87
C ARG A 246 -0.11 17.98 12.82
N TYR A 247 -0.62 17.52 11.69
CA TYR A 247 -1.00 16.11 11.51
C TYR A 247 0.22 15.19 11.54
N TYR A 248 1.33 15.56 10.89
CA TYR A 248 2.57 14.77 10.95
C TYR A 248 3.19 14.74 12.34
N GLU A 249 3.16 15.85 13.09
CA GLU A 249 3.61 15.90 14.50
C GLU A 249 2.73 15.03 15.39
N THR A 250 1.42 15.07 15.20
CA THR A 250 0.46 14.20 15.91
C THR A 250 0.73 12.73 15.64
N ALA A 251 1.01 12.37 14.39
CA ALA A 251 1.40 11.02 14.01
C ALA A 251 2.73 10.62 14.66
N ALA A 252 3.75 11.47 14.57
CA ALA A 252 5.09 11.21 15.12
C ALA A 252 5.12 11.12 16.65
N GLY A 253 4.14 11.70 17.34
CA GLY A 253 3.96 11.57 18.79
C GLY A 253 3.55 10.17 19.25
N ARG A 254 3.22 9.26 18.32
CA ARG A 254 2.80 7.88 18.63
C ARG A 254 3.90 6.88 18.25
N PRO A 255 4.09 5.78 19.01
CA PRO A 255 5.07 4.74 18.66
C PRO A 255 4.87 4.16 17.26
N GLU A 256 3.61 3.94 16.86
CA GLU A 256 3.24 3.42 15.55
C GLU A 256 3.54 4.39 14.40
N GLY A 257 3.73 5.68 14.73
CA GLY A 257 4.04 6.75 13.80
C GLY A 257 5.51 6.91 13.44
N GLN A 258 6.41 6.11 14.02
CA GLN A 258 7.82 6.05 13.63
C GLN A 258 7.98 5.29 12.30
N GLN A 259 7.45 5.85 11.20
CA GLN A 259 7.49 5.30 9.84
C GLN A 259 7.91 6.37 8.82
N LEU A 260 8.44 5.93 7.67
CA LEU A 260 9.13 6.84 6.71
C LEU A 260 8.20 7.93 6.17
N ARG A 261 6.93 7.61 5.91
CA ARG A 261 5.95 8.60 5.41
C ARG A 261 5.73 9.75 6.39
N VAL A 262 5.70 9.50 7.70
CA VAL A 262 5.55 10.55 8.72
C VAL A 262 6.80 11.42 8.76
N LEU A 263 7.98 10.80 8.78
CA LEU A 263 9.25 11.53 8.85
C LEU A 263 9.51 12.35 7.59
N ASN A 264 9.16 11.83 6.41
CA ASN A 264 9.18 12.58 5.15
C ASN A 264 8.22 13.78 5.23
N GLY A 265 7.02 13.60 5.75
CA GLY A 265 6.07 14.69 5.98
C GLY A 265 6.59 15.79 6.89
N LEU A 266 7.19 15.42 8.03
CA LEU A 266 7.85 16.38 8.93
C LEU A 266 8.97 17.14 8.21
N TYR A 267 9.84 16.45 7.47
CA TYR A 267 10.91 17.08 6.69
C TYR A 267 10.34 18.08 5.68
N LEU A 268 9.36 17.66 4.89
CA LEU A 268 8.78 18.46 3.82
C LEU A 268 8.04 19.68 4.37
N ALA A 269 7.16 19.50 5.34
CA ALA A 269 6.39 20.60 5.90
C ALA A 269 7.29 21.63 6.61
N ASN A 270 8.31 21.19 7.37
CA ASN A 270 9.27 22.12 7.98
C ASN A 270 10.11 22.85 6.92
N SER A 271 10.54 22.16 5.85
CA SER A 271 11.28 22.79 4.75
C SER A 271 10.46 23.89 4.07
N GLN A 272 9.18 23.63 3.76
CA GLN A 272 8.29 24.62 3.14
C GLN A 272 7.97 25.81 4.07
N LEU A 273 8.02 25.61 5.38
CA LEU A 273 7.83 26.66 6.39
C LEU A 273 9.13 27.41 6.74
N GLY A 274 10.26 27.09 6.10
CA GLY A 274 11.57 27.69 6.41
C GLY A 274 12.16 27.28 7.77
N ARG A 275 11.66 26.20 8.37
CA ARG A 275 12.12 25.65 9.66
C ARG A 275 13.27 24.68 9.45
N THR A 276 14.43 25.23 9.10
CA THR A 276 15.60 24.44 8.68
C THR A 276 16.08 23.44 9.74
N ASP A 277 16.15 23.85 11.00
CA ASP A 277 16.63 22.98 12.09
C ASP A 277 15.70 21.79 12.31
N GLU A 278 14.38 22.00 12.25
CA GLU A 278 13.37 20.96 12.37
C GLU A 278 13.40 20.02 11.17
N ALA A 279 13.61 20.55 9.96
CA ALA A 279 13.78 19.74 8.76
C ALA A 279 15.03 18.86 8.86
N GLU A 280 16.18 19.40 9.30
CA GLU A 280 17.40 18.62 9.52
C GLU A 280 17.19 17.51 10.56
N LYS A 281 16.52 17.79 11.68
CA LYS A 281 16.18 16.79 12.69
C LYS A 281 15.29 15.69 12.12
N ALA A 282 14.28 16.03 11.30
CA ALA A 282 13.43 15.06 10.64
C ALA A 282 14.22 14.19 9.66
N PHE A 283 15.12 14.80 8.86
CA PHE A 283 15.98 14.05 7.94
C PHE A 283 16.95 13.12 8.66
N ALA A 284 17.57 13.55 9.76
CA ALA A 284 18.41 12.67 10.56
C ALA A 284 17.64 11.43 11.06
N LYS A 285 16.37 11.59 11.46
CA LYS A 285 15.50 10.46 11.82
C LYS A 285 15.18 9.55 10.63
N ILE A 286 15.00 10.10 9.41
CA ILE A 286 14.83 9.30 8.18
C ILE A 286 16.05 8.42 7.97
N VAL A 287 17.26 8.98 8.08
CA VAL A 287 18.51 8.24 7.93
C VAL A 287 18.63 7.16 9.00
N ALA A 288 18.46 7.51 10.28
CA ALA A 288 18.55 6.56 11.38
C ALA A 288 17.55 5.40 11.24
N LEU A 289 16.28 5.68 10.93
CA LEU A 289 15.26 4.66 10.71
C LEU A 289 15.58 3.81 9.48
N GLY A 290 16.01 4.42 8.38
CA GLY A 290 16.36 3.71 7.15
C GLY A 290 17.56 2.78 7.35
N LEU A 291 18.57 3.18 8.13
CA LEU A 291 19.69 2.32 8.50
C LEU A 291 19.23 1.17 9.41
N ALA A 292 18.42 1.46 10.43
CA ALA A 292 17.94 0.44 11.37
C ALA A 292 17.05 -0.63 10.71
N THR A 293 16.40 -0.29 9.59
CA THR A 293 15.45 -1.17 8.88
C THR A 293 15.97 -1.66 7.53
N ASN A 294 17.22 -1.37 7.18
CA ASN A 294 17.81 -1.70 5.88
C ASN A 294 16.95 -1.21 4.67
N SER A 295 16.38 -0.01 4.81
CA SER A 295 15.43 0.58 3.83
C SER A 295 15.82 1.99 3.37
N LEU A 296 17.03 2.46 3.72
CA LEU A 296 17.46 3.82 3.38
C LEU A 296 17.70 3.96 1.86
N SER A 297 16.74 4.58 1.17
CA SER A 297 16.86 4.94 -0.25
C SER A 297 16.66 6.44 -0.42
N VAL A 298 17.75 7.20 -0.40
CA VAL A 298 17.71 8.67 -0.54
C VAL A 298 17.69 9.03 -2.03
N LYS A 299 16.80 9.93 -2.42
CA LYS A 299 16.61 10.33 -3.82
C LYS A 299 17.65 11.34 -4.26
N PHE A 300 18.88 10.87 -4.48
CA PHE A 300 19.90 11.60 -5.22
C PHE A 300 19.65 11.45 -6.72
N LEU A 301 18.99 12.45 -7.32
CA LEU A 301 18.62 12.44 -8.72
C LEU A 301 19.75 13.02 -9.58
N PHE A 302 20.21 12.21 -10.53
CA PHE A 302 21.26 12.57 -11.47
C PHE A 302 20.66 12.97 -12.82
N ARG A 303 21.35 13.86 -13.54
CA ARG A 303 21.04 14.14 -14.95
C ARG A 303 21.17 12.86 -15.79
N PRO A 304 20.30 12.64 -16.79
CA PRO A 304 20.43 11.48 -17.70
C PRO A 304 21.86 11.37 -18.28
N GLY A 305 22.42 10.17 -18.28
CA GLY A 305 23.77 9.91 -18.83
C GLY A 305 24.94 10.61 -18.10
N SER A 306 24.73 11.16 -16.89
CA SER A 306 25.73 11.98 -16.20
C SER A 306 25.95 11.57 -14.74
N LEU A 307 27.10 11.98 -14.19
CA LEU A 307 27.46 11.93 -12.77
C LEU A 307 27.06 13.19 -12.01
N ASP A 308 26.56 14.21 -12.71
CA ASP A 308 26.10 15.44 -12.09
C ASP A 308 24.65 15.27 -11.60
N PHE A 309 24.37 15.86 -10.44
CA PHE A 309 23.01 16.03 -9.97
C PHE A 309 22.20 16.94 -10.90
N LEU A 310 20.87 16.86 -10.78
CA LEU A 310 19.98 17.81 -11.43
C LEU A 310 20.36 19.25 -11.01
N ALA A 311 20.28 20.19 -11.96
CA ALA A 311 20.65 21.58 -11.71
C ALA A 311 19.58 22.36 -10.93
N ASP A 312 18.36 21.82 -10.80
CA ASP A 312 17.26 22.46 -10.11
C ASP A 312 17.55 22.60 -8.60
N PRO A 313 17.69 23.84 -8.07
CA PRO A 313 17.95 24.05 -6.65
C PRO A 313 16.83 23.53 -5.74
N LYS A 314 15.59 23.44 -6.24
CA LYS A 314 14.47 22.86 -5.48
C LYS A 314 14.64 21.36 -5.25
N VAL A 315 15.37 20.69 -6.12
CA VAL A 315 15.64 19.26 -6.04
C VAL A 315 16.97 18.99 -5.35
N SER A 316 18.06 19.60 -5.84
CA SER A 316 19.42 19.26 -5.42
C SER A 316 19.99 20.20 -4.36
N GLY A 317 19.35 21.32 -4.05
CA GLY A 317 19.76 22.25 -2.98
C GLY A 317 19.97 21.56 -1.62
N PRO A 318 19.09 20.66 -1.17
CA PRO A 318 19.25 19.96 0.11
C PRO A 318 20.36 18.90 0.14
N TYR A 319 20.95 18.50 -1.00
CA TYR A 319 21.79 17.29 -1.08
C TYR A 319 23.06 17.39 -0.24
N ASN A 320 23.66 18.57 -0.11
CA ASN A 320 24.84 18.75 0.74
C ASN A 320 24.50 18.50 2.22
N MET A 321 23.34 18.98 2.67
CA MET A 321 22.84 18.73 4.03
C MET A 321 22.52 17.24 4.21
N TRP A 322 21.86 16.61 3.23
CA TRP A 322 21.56 15.17 3.28
C TRP A 322 22.81 14.31 3.38
N LEU A 323 23.82 14.57 2.53
CA LEU A 323 25.09 13.84 2.56
C LEU A 323 25.82 14.01 3.90
N ARG A 324 25.81 15.21 4.48
CA ARG A 324 26.39 15.47 5.80
C ARG A 324 25.69 14.68 6.90
N LEU A 325 24.36 14.65 6.90
CA LEU A 325 23.61 13.89 7.89
C LEU A 325 23.76 12.37 7.70
N VAL A 326 23.80 11.88 6.45
CA VAL A 326 24.12 10.48 6.16
C VAL A 326 25.50 10.11 6.71
N ALA A 327 26.53 10.92 6.43
CA ALA A 327 27.88 10.68 6.94
C ALA A 327 27.93 10.65 8.48
N ARG A 328 27.27 11.61 9.13
CA ARG A 328 27.18 11.70 10.60
C ARG A 328 26.50 10.47 11.23
N GLU A 329 25.35 10.06 10.71
CA GLU A 329 24.64 8.90 11.26
C GLU A 329 25.41 7.60 11.03
N LEU A 330 26.07 7.46 9.89
CA LEU A 330 26.95 6.31 9.61
C LEU A 330 28.18 6.26 10.51
N ALA A 331 28.78 7.41 10.81
CA ALA A 331 29.85 7.52 11.78
C ALA A 331 29.39 7.04 13.16
N ALA A 332 28.24 7.54 13.63
CA ALA A 332 27.68 7.21 14.94
C ALA A 332 27.27 5.74 15.07
N SER A 333 26.61 5.18 14.05
CA SER A 333 26.07 3.81 14.10
C SER A 333 27.13 2.73 13.85
N LYS A 334 28.31 3.10 13.34
CA LYS A 334 29.37 2.18 12.92
C LYS A 334 28.94 1.14 11.87
N THR A 335 27.82 1.37 11.18
CA THR A 335 27.25 0.45 10.19
C THR A 335 28.14 0.36 8.94
N CYS A 336 28.25 -0.83 8.36
CA CYS A 336 28.81 -1.03 7.02
C CYS A 336 27.68 -1.02 5.98
N LEU A 337 27.94 -0.37 4.84
CA LEU A 337 26.94 -0.19 3.78
C LEU A 337 27.45 -0.63 2.41
N ASN A 338 26.52 -1.13 1.60
CA ASN A 338 26.58 -1.05 0.15
C ASN A 338 25.89 0.25 -0.30
N ILE A 339 26.58 1.02 -1.13
CA ILE A 339 26.02 2.19 -1.83
C ILE A 339 25.66 1.72 -3.23
N VAL A 340 24.38 1.58 -3.51
CA VAL A 340 23.89 0.96 -4.75
C VAL A 340 23.36 2.04 -5.68
N GLY A 341 24.03 2.23 -6.82
CA GLY A 341 23.59 3.15 -7.87
C GLY A 341 22.61 2.46 -8.83
N HIS A 342 21.65 3.23 -9.31
CA HIS A 342 20.65 2.82 -10.31
C HIS A 342 20.60 3.81 -11.49
N THR A 343 20.21 3.31 -12.65
CA THR A 343 19.98 4.09 -13.87
C THR A 343 18.65 3.71 -14.48
N SER A 344 18.05 4.62 -15.26
CA SER A 344 16.86 4.30 -16.05
C SER A 344 17.17 3.22 -17.09
N ARG A 345 16.10 2.69 -17.71
CA ARG A 345 16.17 1.65 -18.75
C ARG A 345 16.71 2.18 -20.09
N THR A 346 16.96 3.48 -20.20
CA THR A 346 17.43 4.14 -21.42
C THR A 346 18.90 3.81 -21.70
N GLY A 347 19.23 3.46 -22.95
CA GLY A 347 20.60 3.18 -23.39
C GLY A 347 21.05 1.72 -23.21
N ALA A 348 22.31 1.45 -23.56
CA ALA A 348 22.86 0.09 -23.53
C ALA A 348 23.15 -0.39 -22.09
N GLU A 349 22.92 -1.68 -21.83
CA GLU A 349 23.12 -2.31 -20.52
C GLU A 349 24.53 -2.05 -19.97
N GLN A 350 25.57 -2.32 -20.77
CA GLN A 350 26.96 -2.16 -20.34
C GLN A 350 27.30 -0.70 -19.98
N TYR A 351 26.67 0.27 -20.64
CA TYR A 351 26.85 1.68 -20.30
C TYR A 351 26.18 2.02 -18.96
N ASN A 352 24.96 1.52 -18.76
CA ASN A 352 24.19 1.70 -17.53
C ASN A 352 24.85 1.04 -16.31
N ASP A 353 25.49 -0.12 -16.49
CA ASP A 353 26.29 -0.77 -15.45
C ASP A 353 27.48 0.08 -15.00
N LYS A 354 28.21 0.65 -15.96
CA LYS A 354 29.32 1.55 -15.66
C LYS A 354 28.83 2.84 -14.99
N LEU A 355 27.78 3.45 -15.52
CA LEU A 355 27.23 4.72 -15.02
C LEU A 355 26.69 4.59 -13.59
N SER A 356 25.90 3.55 -13.33
CA SER A 356 25.37 3.27 -11.99
C SER A 356 26.49 3.06 -10.95
N MET A 357 27.53 2.30 -11.30
CA MET A 357 28.70 2.12 -10.44
C MET A 357 29.42 3.45 -10.17
N GLN A 358 29.66 4.26 -11.20
CA GLN A 358 30.32 5.55 -11.04
C GLN A 358 29.52 6.53 -10.15
N ARG A 359 28.19 6.52 -10.24
CA ARG A 359 27.32 7.30 -9.34
C ARG A 359 27.45 6.83 -7.89
N ALA A 360 27.47 5.51 -7.65
CA ALA A 360 27.69 4.97 -6.32
C ALA A 360 29.06 5.40 -5.74
N VAL A 361 30.13 5.31 -6.54
CA VAL A 361 31.47 5.79 -6.14
C VAL A 361 31.45 7.30 -5.85
N THR A 362 30.70 8.08 -6.61
CA THR A 362 30.58 9.53 -6.40
C THR A 362 29.93 9.84 -5.05
N ILE A 363 28.86 9.12 -4.68
CA ILE A 363 28.22 9.28 -3.37
C ILE A 363 29.15 8.80 -2.24
N GLN A 364 29.83 7.66 -2.43
CA GLN A 364 30.83 7.15 -1.47
C GLN A 364 31.86 8.22 -1.13
N ARG A 365 32.54 8.78 -2.14
CA ARG A 365 33.59 9.78 -1.96
C ARG A 365 33.08 11.03 -1.24
N LYS A 366 31.86 11.46 -1.54
CA LYS A 366 31.23 12.60 -0.87
C LYS A 366 30.97 12.31 0.62
N ILE A 367 30.51 11.11 0.95
CA ILE A 367 30.29 10.69 2.35
C ILE A 367 31.62 10.60 3.09
N GLU A 368 32.63 9.95 2.52
CA GLU A 368 33.96 9.80 3.14
C GLU A 368 34.68 11.14 3.33
N ALA A 369 34.49 12.10 2.42
CA ALA A 369 35.02 13.46 2.58
C ALA A 369 34.34 14.22 3.74
N LEU A 370 33.06 13.96 3.99
CA LEU A 370 32.28 14.59 5.06
C LEU A 370 32.43 13.89 6.41
N GLY A 371 32.74 12.59 6.41
CA GLY A 371 32.99 11.77 7.59
C GLY A 371 34.09 10.75 7.32
N PRO A 372 35.38 11.13 7.46
CA PRO A 372 36.51 10.27 7.17
C PRO A 372 36.52 8.94 7.93
N GLU A 373 35.89 8.88 9.12
CA GLU A 373 35.72 7.67 9.93
C GLU A 373 34.77 6.62 9.29
N THR A 374 34.08 6.98 8.21
CA THR A 374 33.27 6.03 7.41
C THR A 374 34.11 5.27 6.39
N ALA A 375 35.36 5.69 6.13
CA ALA A 375 36.24 5.04 5.18
C ALA A 375 36.43 3.55 5.50
N GLY A 376 36.40 2.71 4.46
CA GLY A 376 36.50 1.25 4.57
C GLY A 376 35.19 0.54 4.95
N ARG A 377 34.14 1.27 5.37
CA ARG A 377 32.83 0.69 5.69
C ARG A 377 31.83 0.76 4.54
N LEU A 378 32.12 1.58 3.52
CA LEU A 378 31.25 1.81 2.36
C LEU A 378 31.76 1.02 1.16
N VAL A 379 30.88 0.27 0.49
CA VAL A 379 31.20 -0.48 -0.73
C VAL A 379 30.26 -0.03 -1.85
N PRO A 380 30.78 0.54 -2.95
CA PRO A 380 29.95 0.94 -4.07
C PRO A 380 29.54 -0.27 -4.92
N ALA A 381 28.31 -0.27 -5.43
CA ALA A 381 27.77 -1.26 -6.36
C ALA A 381 26.91 -0.57 -7.44
N GLY A 382 26.94 -1.08 -8.66
CA GLY A 382 26.11 -0.60 -9.77
C GLY A 382 25.13 -1.68 -10.23
N MET A 383 23.84 -1.35 -10.31
CA MET A 383 22.79 -2.29 -10.74
C MET A 383 22.25 -1.99 -12.14
N GLY A 384 22.77 -0.96 -12.81
CA GLY A 384 22.21 -0.50 -14.08
C GLY A 384 20.70 -0.25 -13.92
N TYR A 385 19.92 -0.81 -14.85
CA TYR A 385 18.45 -0.78 -14.79
C TYR A 385 17.80 -2.05 -14.23
N ARG A 386 18.58 -3.02 -13.73
CA ARG A 386 18.08 -4.35 -13.33
C ARG A 386 17.14 -4.28 -12.12
N GLU A 387 17.29 -3.27 -11.27
CA GLU A 387 16.48 -3.02 -10.07
C GLU A 387 15.62 -1.75 -10.22
N ASN A 388 15.17 -1.43 -11.46
CA ASN A 388 14.21 -0.35 -11.68
C ASN A 388 12.88 -0.63 -10.97
N LEU A 389 12.33 0.40 -10.34
CA LEU A 389 11.06 0.34 -9.63
C LEU A 389 9.89 0.67 -10.55
N VAL A 390 10.10 1.56 -11.52
CA VAL A 390 9.09 1.97 -12.49
C VAL A 390 9.37 1.31 -13.84
N GLY A 391 10.58 1.45 -14.36
CA GLY A 391 11.04 0.75 -15.58
C GLY A 391 10.52 1.33 -16.90
N SER A 392 9.97 2.56 -16.89
CA SER A 392 9.37 3.15 -18.10
C SER A 392 10.38 3.63 -19.14
N GLY A 393 11.56 4.09 -18.71
CA GLY A 393 12.59 4.61 -19.63
C GLY A 393 12.20 5.93 -20.31
N THR A 394 11.32 6.72 -19.68
CA THR A 394 10.88 8.03 -20.18
C THR A 394 11.81 9.15 -19.73
N ASP A 395 12.61 8.91 -18.70
CA ASP A 395 13.57 9.83 -18.12
C ASP A 395 12.98 11.12 -17.52
N ASP A 396 11.68 11.10 -17.20
CA ASP A 396 10.97 12.21 -16.57
C ASP A 396 10.67 11.96 -15.09
N LEU A 397 9.71 12.70 -14.52
CA LEU A 397 9.33 12.60 -13.11
C LEU A 397 8.64 11.28 -12.75
N ARG A 398 8.01 10.61 -13.73
CA ARG A 398 7.30 9.34 -13.52
C ARG A 398 8.24 8.21 -13.15
N ASP A 399 9.45 8.20 -13.72
CA ASP A 399 10.48 7.19 -13.45
C ASP A 399 11.73 7.75 -12.75
N ALA A 400 11.63 8.92 -12.13
CA ALA A 400 12.75 9.53 -11.40
C ALA A 400 13.34 8.61 -10.32
N LEU A 401 12.53 7.71 -9.74
CA LEU A 401 13.00 6.70 -8.79
C LEU A 401 13.98 5.69 -9.39
N ASP A 402 14.00 5.49 -10.71
CA ASP A 402 14.95 4.58 -11.35
C ASP A 402 16.38 5.16 -11.41
N ARG A 403 16.53 6.48 -11.21
CA ARG A 403 17.82 7.19 -11.19
C ARG A 403 18.21 7.59 -9.77
N ARG A 404 18.22 6.61 -8.85
CA ARG A 404 18.47 6.81 -7.41
C ARG A 404 19.77 6.18 -6.91
N VAL A 405 20.10 6.48 -5.66
CA VAL A 405 21.11 5.75 -4.88
C VAL A 405 20.47 5.16 -3.63
N GLU A 406 20.68 3.88 -3.41
CA GLU A 406 20.20 3.17 -2.22
C GLU A 406 21.37 2.85 -1.28
N PHE A 407 21.07 2.78 0.01
CA PHE A 407 22.00 2.39 1.05
C PHE A 407 21.51 1.09 1.67
N LYS A 408 22.19 -0.01 1.36
CA LYS A 408 21.87 -1.34 1.89
C LYS A 408 22.86 -1.69 2.98
N VAL A 409 22.38 -1.96 4.20
CA VAL A 409 23.19 -2.45 5.31
C VAL A 409 23.82 -3.78 4.95
N ARG A 410 25.10 -3.92 5.28
CA ARG A 410 25.87 -5.15 5.11
C ARG A 410 26.65 -5.47 6.37
N ASN A 411 27.09 -6.71 6.46
CA ASN A 411 28.10 -7.06 7.44
C ASN A 411 29.41 -6.33 7.12
N CYS A 412 30.03 -5.84 8.18
CA CYS A 412 31.48 -5.64 8.19
C CYS A 412 32.13 -7.04 8.26
#